data_AF-A0A348XHX0-F1
#
_entry.id   AF-A0A348XHX0-F1
#
_cell.length_a   1.000
_cell.length_b   1.000
_cell.length_c   1.000
_cell.angle_alpha   90.00
_cell.angle_beta   90.00
_cell.angle_gamma   90.00
#
_symmetry.space_group_name_H-M   'P 1'
#
loop_
_entity.id
_entity.type
_entity.pdbx_description
1 polymer ?
#
loop_
_entity_poly.entity_id
_entity_poly.type
_entity_poly.pdbx_seq_one_letter_code
_entity_poly.pdbx_strand_id
1 'polypeptide(L)'
;LPLTVLRMGNIWGPFSAPYTVGPISAIRAGVISVVNGGKHASNAIHVDNAVEAILLAVREAQAIGQIYHVTDSDELTWEQLYQPYADWIGAELKSIDFADIAKLAAAGADDVGFFADAWKNAVLPILKYSSFQANSTKSLGGLQKKLWKMTPESLRERCRKRVLDNPKTEYRPPALKVTQKVAKPPSADLLHVYGHGVCFSNKKLKEELGYEPRASHEECLAVTKAWAKSARHI
;
A
#
# COMPACT_ATOMS: atom_id res chain seq x y z
N LEU A 1 -24.40 13.93 8.07
CA LEU A 1 -23.88 12.82 8.88
C LEU A 1 -22.51 13.24 9.43
N PRO A 2 -22.18 12.97 10.72
CA PRO A 2 -20.84 13.20 11.24
C PRO A 2 -19.87 12.25 10.51
N LEU A 3 -18.83 12.79 9.88
CA LEU A 3 -17.81 12.03 9.16
C LEU A 3 -16.45 12.70 9.28
N THR A 4 -15.39 11.90 9.17
CA THR A 4 -14.01 12.37 9.07
C THR A 4 -13.37 11.71 7.86
N VAL A 5 -12.56 12.45 7.11
CA VAL A 5 -11.83 11.93 5.95
C VAL A 5 -10.33 11.96 6.21
N LEU A 6 -9.70 10.79 6.17
CA LEU A 6 -8.25 10.66 6.23
C LEU A 6 -7.71 10.37 4.82
N ARG A 7 -6.94 11.31 4.28
CA ARG A 7 -6.21 11.15 3.03
C ARG A 7 -4.83 10.59 3.36
N MET A 8 -4.77 9.26 3.41
CA MET A 8 -3.55 8.54 3.72
C MET A 8 -2.51 8.72 2.62
N GLY A 9 -1.27 8.87 3.04
CA GLY A 9 -0.11 8.78 2.18
C GLY A 9 0.16 7.37 1.65
N ASN A 10 1.39 7.17 1.14
CA ASN A 10 1.86 5.90 0.63
C ASN A 10 2.15 4.92 1.78
N ILE A 11 1.21 4.01 2.04
CA ILE A 11 1.28 3.12 3.22
C ILE A 11 2.35 2.03 3.03
N TRP A 12 3.43 2.11 3.79
CA TRP A 12 4.54 1.15 3.76
C TRP A 12 4.61 0.32 5.05
N GLY A 13 5.44 -0.72 5.01
CA GLY A 13 5.68 -1.60 6.15
C GLY A 13 5.30 -3.06 5.86
N PRO A 14 5.17 -3.90 6.90
CA PRO A 14 4.80 -5.30 6.74
C PRO A 14 3.58 -5.49 5.83
N PHE A 15 3.68 -6.46 4.92
CA PHE A 15 2.65 -6.82 3.94
C PHE A 15 2.30 -5.75 2.89
N SER A 16 2.96 -4.58 2.86
CA SER A 16 2.74 -3.58 1.81
C SER A 16 3.31 -4.08 0.47
N ALA A 17 2.41 -4.46 -0.44
CA ALA A 17 2.79 -4.84 -1.79
C ALA A 17 3.43 -3.69 -2.59
N PRO A 18 2.85 -2.47 -2.67
CA PRO A 18 3.36 -1.41 -3.53
C PRO A 18 4.59 -0.66 -2.97
N TYR A 19 4.77 -0.60 -1.65
CA TYR A 19 5.81 0.23 -1.03
C TYR A 19 6.81 -0.55 -0.17
N THR A 20 6.71 -1.88 -0.13
CA THR A 20 7.70 -2.76 0.54
C THR A 20 8.07 -3.96 -0.33
N VAL A 21 7.13 -4.88 -0.62
CA VAL A 21 7.43 -6.12 -1.36
C VAL A 21 7.86 -5.85 -2.80
N GLY A 22 7.12 -5.00 -3.51
CA GLY A 22 7.40 -4.59 -4.88
C GLY A 22 8.79 -3.93 -5.00
N PRO A 23 9.07 -2.87 -4.22
CA PRO A 23 10.38 -2.23 -4.19
C PRO A 23 11.53 -3.19 -3.87
N ILE A 24 11.42 -4.03 -2.84
CA ILE A 24 12.47 -5.03 -2.52
C ILE A 24 12.74 -5.95 -3.73
N SER A 25 11.67 -6.41 -4.41
CA SER A 25 11.81 -7.26 -5.59
C SER A 25 12.41 -6.51 -6.79
N ALA A 26 12.06 -5.24 -6.99
CA ALA A 26 12.57 -4.39 -8.07
C ALA A 26 14.06 -4.08 -7.88
N ILE A 27 14.44 -3.68 -6.65
CA ILE A 27 15.83 -3.40 -6.29
C ILE A 27 16.67 -4.67 -6.45
N ARG A 28 16.19 -5.83 -5.97
CA ARG A 28 16.88 -7.12 -6.16
C ARG A 28 17.11 -7.46 -7.63
N ALA A 29 16.15 -7.18 -8.49
CA ALA A 29 16.27 -7.42 -9.92
C ALA A 29 17.15 -6.39 -10.63
N GLY A 30 17.62 -5.36 -9.93
CA GLY A 30 18.42 -4.28 -10.50
C GLY A 30 17.64 -3.48 -11.54
N VAL A 31 16.32 -3.32 -11.36
CA VAL A 31 15.52 -2.42 -12.20
C VAL A 31 15.33 -1.06 -11.53
N ILE A 32 15.00 -0.05 -12.34
CA ILE A 32 14.77 1.32 -11.88
C ILE A 32 13.76 1.31 -10.74
N SER A 33 14.12 1.91 -9.62
CA SER A 33 13.32 1.87 -8.39
C SER A 33 12.96 3.26 -7.85
N VAL A 34 13.69 4.30 -8.28
CA VAL A 34 13.42 5.71 -7.92
C VAL A 34 13.63 6.64 -9.12
N VAL A 35 13.16 7.88 -8.98
CA VAL A 35 13.29 8.95 -9.97
C VAL A 35 14.07 10.12 -9.36
N ASN A 36 14.95 10.77 -10.14
CA ASN A 36 15.79 11.90 -9.71
C ASN A 36 16.55 11.63 -8.40
N GLY A 37 17.14 10.45 -8.27
CA GLY A 37 17.84 10.00 -7.06
C GLY A 37 16.93 9.79 -5.85
N GLY A 38 15.61 9.74 -6.05
CA GLY A 38 14.64 9.58 -4.97
C GLY A 38 14.53 10.80 -4.04
N LYS A 39 14.95 11.99 -4.48
CA LYS A 39 15.04 13.19 -3.63
C LYS A 39 13.70 13.88 -3.35
N HIS A 40 12.64 13.49 -4.04
CA HIS A 40 11.30 14.03 -3.80
C HIS A 40 10.62 13.39 -2.59
N ALA A 41 9.67 14.12 -2.01
CA ALA A 41 8.83 13.65 -0.92
C ALA A 41 8.09 12.36 -1.33
N SER A 42 8.19 11.35 -0.47
CA SER A 42 7.50 10.07 -0.65
C SER A 42 6.04 10.12 -0.23
N ASN A 43 5.66 11.10 0.60
CA ASN A 43 4.37 11.14 1.29
C ASN A 43 4.04 9.81 1.97
N ALA A 44 5.06 9.08 2.45
CA ALA A 44 4.86 7.75 3.00
C ALA A 44 4.37 7.81 4.44
N ILE A 45 3.67 6.74 4.85
CA ILE A 45 3.24 6.51 6.22
C ILE A 45 3.37 5.03 6.57
N HIS A 46 3.99 4.72 7.70
CA HIS A 46 4.08 3.34 8.15
C HIS A 46 2.70 2.85 8.58
N VAL A 47 2.38 1.58 8.32
CA VAL A 47 1.06 0.99 8.63
C VAL A 47 0.64 1.19 10.08
N ASP A 48 1.57 1.09 11.05
CA ASP A 48 1.26 1.28 12.47
C ASP A 48 0.93 2.74 12.81
N ASN A 49 1.60 3.69 12.15
CA ASN A 49 1.33 5.12 12.31
C ASN A 49 0.00 5.50 11.64
N ALA A 50 -0.31 4.90 10.49
CA ALA A 50 -1.62 5.05 9.84
C ALA A 50 -2.76 4.55 10.73
N VAL A 51 -2.57 3.42 11.43
CA VAL A 51 -3.55 2.91 12.40
C VAL A 51 -3.71 3.88 13.57
N GLU A 52 -2.62 4.45 14.09
CA GLU A 52 -2.70 5.45 15.16
C GLU A 52 -3.51 6.69 14.73
N ALA A 53 -3.29 7.20 13.52
CA ALA A 53 -4.07 8.31 12.99
C ALA A 53 -5.58 7.98 12.85
N ILE A 54 -5.92 6.75 12.45
CA ILE A 54 -7.32 6.28 12.41
C ILE A 54 -7.92 6.26 13.82
N LEU A 55 -7.19 5.68 14.79
CA LEU A 55 -7.67 5.59 16.17
C LEU A 55 -7.86 6.97 16.79
N LEU A 56 -6.94 7.90 16.53
CA LEU A 56 -7.02 9.28 16.97
C LEU A 56 -8.26 9.98 16.39
N ALA A 57 -8.46 9.88 15.07
CA ALA A 57 -9.63 10.46 14.40
C ALA A 57 -10.97 9.88 14.89
N VAL A 58 -10.99 8.62 15.36
CA VAL A 58 -12.18 7.99 15.95
C VAL A 58 -12.45 8.49 17.37
N ARG A 59 -11.40 8.79 18.14
CA ARG A 59 -11.50 9.18 19.56
C ARG A 59 -11.82 10.67 19.73
N GLU A 60 -11.30 11.50 18.84
CA GLU A 60 -11.39 12.95 18.99
C GLU A 60 -12.63 13.53 18.31
N ALA A 61 -13.52 14.13 19.12
CA ALA A 61 -14.72 14.80 18.60
C ALA A 61 -14.37 15.97 17.65
N GLN A 62 -13.19 16.58 17.81
CA GLN A 62 -12.69 17.64 16.93
C GLN A 62 -12.49 17.16 15.48
N ALA A 63 -12.29 15.86 15.27
CA ALA A 63 -12.13 15.29 13.94
C ALA A 63 -13.44 15.27 13.12
N ILE A 64 -14.60 15.44 13.76
CA ILE A 64 -15.90 15.38 13.07
C ILE A 64 -16.03 16.54 12.09
N GLY A 65 -16.35 16.22 10.83
CA GLY A 65 -16.47 17.18 9.74
C GLY A 65 -15.13 17.54 9.09
N GLN A 66 -14.02 16.98 9.57
CA GLN A 66 -12.69 17.36 9.14
C GLN A 66 -12.12 16.42 8.07
N ILE A 67 -11.19 16.98 7.29
CA ILE A 67 -10.36 16.28 6.33
C ILE A 67 -8.89 16.51 6.74
N TYR A 68 -8.11 15.43 6.82
CA TYR A 68 -6.70 15.46 7.16
C TYR A 68 -5.85 14.71 6.13
N HIS A 69 -4.67 15.24 5.83
CA HIS A 69 -3.60 14.46 5.18
C HIS A 69 -2.81 13.73 6.26
N VAL A 70 -2.45 12.48 6.00
CA VAL A 70 -1.76 11.63 6.98
C VAL A 70 -0.50 11.04 6.35
N THR A 71 0.64 11.53 6.81
CA THR A 71 2.01 11.15 6.40
C THR A 71 2.89 11.02 7.65
N ASP A 72 3.98 10.26 7.61
CA ASP A 72 4.93 10.17 8.73
C ASP A 72 5.73 11.47 8.89
N SER A 73 6.21 12.01 7.77
CA SER A 73 6.98 13.25 7.71
C SER A 73 6.80 13.93 6.36
N ASP A 74 6.81 15.25 6.37
CA ASP A 74 6.78 16.10 5.19
C ASP A 74 8.13 16.05 4.43
N GLU A 75 9.18 15.53 5.07
CA GLU A 75 10.55 15.46 4.55
C GLU A 75 10.98 14.07 4.09
N LEU A 76 10.20 13.02 4.39
CA LEU A 76 10.61 11.65 4.09
C LEU A 76 10.65 11.42 2.57
N THR A 77 11.85 11.26 2.01
CA THR A 77 12.07 11.07 0.57
C THR A 77 11.96 9.61 0.13
N TRP A 78 11.81 9.39 -1.18
CA TRP A 78 11.83 8.03 -1.74
C TRP A 78 13.15 7.30 -1.50
N GLU A 79 14.27 8.03 -1.55
CA GLU A 79 15.59 7.49 -1.22
C GLU A 79 15.66 7.06 0.25
N GLN A 80 15.21 7.91 1.18
CA GLN A 80 15.18 7.56 2.61
C GLN A 80 14.31 6.34 2.89
N LEU A 81 13.24 6.13 2.12
CA LEU A 81 12.38 4.95 2.24
C LEU A 81 12.99 3.68 1.63
N TYR A 82 13.62 3.78 0.45
CA TYR A 82 14.06 2.60 -0.33
C TYR A 82 15.54 2.25 -0.22
N GLN A 83 16.41 3.21 0.13
CA GLN A 83 17.83 2.92 0.37
C GLN A 83 18.03 1.87 1.46
N PRO A 84 17.30 1.88 2.60
CA PRO A 84 17.38 0.80 3.58
C PRO A 84 17.08 -0.57 2.99
N TYR A 85 16.13 -0.67 2.05
CA TYR A 85 15.79 -1.94 1.40
C TYR A 85 16.95 -2.47 0.55
N ALA A 86 17.63 -1.58 -0.18
CA ALA A 86 18.82 -1.89 -0.96
C ALA A 86 19.97 -2.38 -0.07
N ASP A 87 20.20 -1.68 1.05
CA ASP A 87 21.21 -2.04 2.04
C ASP A 87 20.93 -3.41 2.68
N TRP A 88 19.66 -3.73 2.93
CA TRP A 88 19.28 -5.02 3.53
C TRP A 88 19.61 -6.22 2.66
N ILE A 89 19.59 -6.06 1.33
CA ILE A 89 19.82 -7.13 0.36
C ILE A 89 21.17 -7.02 -0.37
N GLY A 90 21.98 -6.01 -0.06
CA GLY A 90 23.27 -5.77 -0.70
C GLY A 90 23.16 -5.44 -2.19
N ALA A 91 22.14 -4.67 -2.58
CA ALA A 91 21.91 -4.26 -3.97
C ALA A 91 21.98 -2.74 -4.13
N GLU A 92 22.03 -2.28 -5.39
CA GLU A 92 22.08 -0.85 -5.72
C GLU A 92 20.66 -0.29 -5.95
N LEU A 93 20.39 0.89 -5.39
CA LEU A 93 19.16 1.64 -5.67
C LEU A 93 19.29 2.39 -7.00
N LYS A 94 18.77 1.79 -8.09
CA LYS A 94 18.83 2.43 -9.41
C LYS A 94 17.82 3.55 -9.58
N SER A 95 18.31 4.68 -10.07
CA SER A 95 17.53 5.88 -10.39
C SER A 95 17.45 6.12 -11.89
N ILE A 96 16.39 6.81 -12.33
CA ILE A 96 16.29 7.45 -13.63
C ILE A 96 15.97 8.95 -13.47
N ASP A 97 16.39 9.78 -14.41
CA ASP A 97 15.99 11.17 -14.46
C ASP A 97 14.57 11.34 -15.02
N PHE A 98 13.80 12.28 -14.47
CA PHE A 98 12.40 12.50 -14.82
C PHE A 98 12.20 12.78 -16.31
N ALA A 99 13.15 13.51 -16.92
CA ALA A 99 13.13 13.83 -18.35
C ALA A 99 13.24 12.58 -19.25
N ASP A 100 13.81 11.49 -18.73
CA ASP A 100 14.02 10.25 -19.46
C ASP A 100 12.87 9.24 -19.28
N ILE A 101 11.92 9.51 -18.38
CA ILE A 101 10.72 8.66 -18.20
C ILE A 101 9.90 8.59 -19.51
N ALA A 102 9.77 9.70 -20.23
CA ALA A 102 9.04 9.74 -21.51
C ALA A 102 9.65 8.80 -22.57
N LYS A 103 10.98 8.60 -22.53
CA LYS A 103 11.69 7.69 -23.45
C LYS A 103 11.39 6.23 -23.13
N LEU A 104 11.22 5.88 -21.86
CA LEU A 104 10.77 4.55 -21.43
C LEU A 104 9.31 4.28 -21.78
N ALA A 105 8.43 5.27 -21.58
CA ALA A 105 7.02 5.15 -21.93
C ALA A 105 6.82 4.94 -23.45
N ALA A 106 7.62 5.64 -24.26
CA ALA A 106 7.62 5.47 -25.72
C ALA A 106 8.21 4.12 -26.17
N ALA A 107 9.16 3.54 -25.42
CA ALA A 107 9.76 2.25 -25.70
C ALA A 107 8.93 1.04 -25.20
N GLY A 108 7.86 1.28 -24.44
CA GLY A 108 7.05 0.26 -23.78
C GLY A 108 5.55 0.46 -23.93
N ALA A 109 5.10 1.05 -25.05
CA ALA A 109 3.69 1.04 -25.44
C ALA A 109 3.32 -0.41 -25.79
N ASP A 110 2.68 -1.11 -24.85
CA ASP A 110 1.64 -2.13 -25.02
C ASP A 110 1.63 -3.06 -23.79
N ASP A 111 0.81 -2.79 -22.77
CA ASP A 111 0.45 -3.87 -21.85
C ASP A 111 -0.95 -3.70 -21.24
N VAL A 112 -1.92 -4.23 -21.99
CA VAL A 112 -3.29 -4.59 -21.58
C VAL A 112 -3.29 -5.47 -20.29
N GLY A 113 -2.13 -6.00 -19.88
CA GLY A 113 -1.92 -6.82 -18.69
C GLY A 113 -2.03 -6.10 -17.34
N PHE A 114 -1.76 -4.79 -17.23
CA PHE A 114 -1.92 -4.07 -15.94
C PHE A 114 -3.38 -3.98 -15.51
N PHE A 115 -4.31 -3.74 -16.43
CA PHE A 115 -5.74 -3.78 -16.11
C PHE A 115 -6.16 -5.18 -15.64
N ALA A 116 -5.60 -6.24 -16.23
CA ALA A 116 -5.88 -7.63 -15.85
C ALA A 116 -5.25 -8.03 -14.50
N ASP A 117 -4.04 -7.57 -14.19
CA ASP A 117 -3.34 -7.89 -12.93
C ASP A 117 -3.74 -6.97 -11.77
N ALA A 118 -4.06 -5.70 -12.01
CA ALA A 118 -4.74 -4.85 -11.03
C ALA A 118 -6.16 -5.38 -10.74
N TRP A 119 -6.89 -5.88 -11.75
CA TRP A 119 -8.13 -6.64 -11.52
C TRP A 119 -7.88 -7.91 -10.70
N LYS A 120 -6.90 -8.73 -11.06
CA LYS A 120 -6.65 -10.00 -10.34
C LYS A 120 -6.07 -9.81 -8.94
N ASN A 121 -5.32 -8.75 -8.67
CA ASN A 121 -4.58 -8.60 -7.40
C ASN A 121 -5.11 -7.48 -6.50
N ALA A 122 -5.97 -6.59 -6.99
CA ALA A 122 -6.77 -5.70 -6.16
C ALA A 122 -8.24 -6.14 -6.10
N VAL A 123 -8.89 -6.46 -7.23
CA VAL A 123 -10.33 -6.79 -7.25
C VAL A 123 -10.65 -8.17 -6.67
N LEU A 124 -9.85 -9.22 -6.89
CA LEU A 124 -10.08 -10.54 -6.23
C LEU A 124 -9.91 -10.51 -4.70
N PRO A 125 -8.88 -9.88 -4.12
CA PRO A 125 -8.82 -9.69 -2.68
C PRO A 125 -9.95 -8.76 -2.19
N ILE A 126 -10.32 -7.71 -2.93
CA ILE A 126 -11.51 -6.89 -2.62
C ILE A 126 -12.81 -7.72 -2.70
N LEU A 127 -12.94 -8.69 -3.59
CA LEU A 127 -14.07 -9.63 -3.69
C LEU A 127 -14.07 -10.65 -2.54
N LYS A 128 -12.90 -11.11 -2.09
CA LYS A 128 -12.74 -11.89 -0.85
C LYS A 128 -13.00 -11.05 0.40
N TYR A 129 -12.65 -9.77 0.36
CA TYR A 129 -13.03 -8.76 1.34
C TYR A 129 -14.53 -8.44 1.24
N SER A 130 -15.14 -8.58 0.06
CA SER A 130 -16.57 -8.40 -0.16
C SER A 130 -17.37 -9.52 0.49
N SER A 131 -16.82 -10.73 0.60
CA SER A 131 -17.43 -11.78 1.45
C SER A 131 -17.33 -11.50 2.95
N PHE A 132 -16.37 -10.66 3.39
CA PHE A 132 -16.30 -10.15 4.76
C PHE A 132 -17.24 -8.94 4.96
N GLN A 133 -17.26 -7.97 4.01
CA GLN A 133 -18.13 -6.79 4.03
C GLN A 133 -19.61 -7.12 3.80
N ALA A 134 -19.94 -8.19 3.05
CA ALA A 134 -21.31 -8.66 2.89
C ALA A 134 -21.98 -9.06 4.21
N ASN A 135 -21.17 -9.28 5.26
CA ASN A 135 -21.65 -9.55 6.62
C ASN A 135 -21.51 -8.35 7.57
N SER A 136 -20.85 -7.24 7.19
CA SER A 136 -20.58 -6.11 8.09
C SER A 136 -21.10 -4.73 7.64
N THR A 137 -21.59 -4.54 6.41
CA THR A 137 -22.24 -3.28 6.00
C THR A 137 -23.56 -3.50 5.22
N LYS A 138 -24.61 -2.76 5.62
CA LYS A 138 -25.97 -2.85 5.04
C LYS A 138 -26.11 -2.28 3.61
N SER A 139 -25.07 -1.71 3.01
CA SER A 139 -25.12 -1.10 1.68
C SER A 139 -23.97 -1.56 0.76
N LEU A 140 -24.09 -2.77 0.21
CA LEU A 140 -23.35 -3.16 -0.98
C LEU A 140 -24.02 -2.57 -2.23
N GLY A 141 -23.23 -1.90 -3.08
CA GLY A 141 -23.66 -1.38 -4.38
C GLY A 141 -24.24 -2.48 -5.28
N GLY A 142 -25.23 -2.11 -6.09
CA GLY A 142 -26.14 -3.05 -6.78
C GLY A 142 -25.46 -4.11 -7.66
N LEU A 143 -24.31 -3.79 -8.27
CA LEU A 143 -23.59 -4.69 -9.17
C LEU A 143 -22.93 -5.86 -8.43
N GLN A 144 -22.32 -5.59 -7.26
CA GLN A 144 -21.68 -6.61 -6.42
C GLN A 144 -22.72 -7.55 -5.80
N LYS A 145 -23.88 -7.02 -5.39
CA LYS A 145 -25.01 -7.79 -4.85
C LYS A 145 -25.58 -8.78 -5.89
N LYS A 146 -25.61 -8.37 -7.16
CA LYS A 146 -26.11 -9.18 -8.28
C LYS A 146 -25.14 -10.32 -8.61
N LEU A 147 -23.85 -10.01 -8.72
CA LEU A 147 -22.78 -11.01 -8.93
C LEU A 147 -22.70 -12.03 -7.78
N TRP A 148 -22.89 -11.61 -6.53
CA TRP A 148 -22.91 -12.52 -5.37
C TRP A 148 -24.19 -13.38 -5.28
N LYS A 149 -25.31 -12.96 -5.90
CA LYS A 149 -26.53 -13.79 -5.99
C LYS A 149 -26.47 -14.82 -7.11
N MET A 150 -25.60 -14.61 -8.11
CA MET A 150 -25.40 -15.53 -9.23
C MET A 150 -24.41 -16.67 -8.92
N THR A 151 -23.77 -16.68 -7.75
CA THR A 151 -22.92 -17.80 -7.34
C THR A 151 -23.76 -18.98 -6.84
N PRO A 152 -23.38 -20.23 -7.17
CA PRO A 152 -24.10 -21.43 -6.73
C PRO A 152 -24.20 -21.51 -5.20
N GLU A 153 -25.36 -21.96 -4.71
CA GLU A 153 -25.68 -22.00 -3.27
C GLU A 153 -24.69 -22.84 -2.46
N SER A 154 -24.25 -23.97 -3.03
CA SER A 154 -23.21 -24.83 -2.43
C SER A 154 -21.84 -24.15 -2.28
N LEU A 155 -21.53 -23.16 -3.12
CA LEU A 155 -20.31 -22.37 -3.03
C LEU A 155 -20.46 -21.29 -1.94
N ARG A 156 -21.65 -20.70 -1.85
CA ARG A 156 -22.00 -19.68 -0.84
C ARG A 156 -21.98 -20.25 0.57
N GLU A 157 -22.54 -21.45 0.77
CA GLU A 157 -22.49 -22.16 2.05
C GLU A 157 -21.08 -22.61 2.43
N ARG A 158 -20.29 -23.09 1.46
CA ARG A 158 -18.88 -23.46 1.69
C ARG A 158 -18.04 -22.26 2.12
N CYS A 159 -18.22 -21.10 1.49
CA CYS A 159 -17.54 -19.87 1.90
C CYS A 159 -18.03 -19.39 3.28
N ARG A 160 -19.33 -19.51 3.57
CA ARG A 160 -19.93 -19.12 4.86
C ARG A 160 -19.39 -19.93 6.03
N LYS A 161 -19.39 -21.27 5.94
CA LYS A 161 -18.81 -22.16 6.96
C LYS A 161 -17.32 -21.92 7.18
N ARG A 162 -16.56 -21.68 6.11
CA ARG A 162 -15.10 -21.52 6.17
C ARG A 162 -14.64 -20.20 6.78
N VAL A 163 -15.49 -19.17 6.73
CA VAL A 163 -15.22 -17.82 7.25
C VAL A 163 -15.80 -17.63 8.66
N LEU A 164 -16.96 -18.22 8.97
CA LEU A 164 -17.64 -18.00 10.26
C LEU A 164 -17.24 -18.99 11.37
N ASP A 165 -16.91 -20.24 11.03
CA ASP A 165 -16.72 -21.29 12.05
C ASP A 165 -15.26 -21.48 12.49
N ASN A 166 -14.33 -20.65 11.99
CA ASN A 166 -12.92 -20.76 12.36
C ASN A 166 -12.49 -19.57 13.25
N PRO A 167 -12.48 -19.73 14.59
CA PRO A 167 -12.04 -18.69 15.52
C PRO A 167 -10.55 -18.35 15.40
N LYS A 168 -9.80 -19.05 14.52
CA LYS A 168 -8.39 -18.78 14.17
C LYS A 168 -8.22 -18.15 12.78
N THR A 169 -9.21 -17.44 12.24
CA THR A 169 -8.98 -16.58 11.07
C THR A 169 -8.16 -15.34 11.45
N GLU A 170 -6.94 -15.54 11.97
CA GLU A 170 -5.87 -14.64 11.56
C GLU A 170 -5.80 -14.78 10.05
N TYR A 171 -6.29 -13.78 9.32
CA TYR A 171 -6.00 -13.69 7.91
C TYR A 171 -4.49 -13.48 7.78
N ARG A 172 -3.75 -14.59 7.67
CA ARG A 172 -2.38 -14.59 7.16
C ARG A 172 -2.55 -14.58 5.64
N PRO A 173 -2.32 -13.45 4.94
CA PRO A 173 -2.28 -13.50 3.50
C PRO A 173 -1.29 -14.62 3.14
N PRO A 174 -1.66 -15.58 2.26
CA PRO A 174 -0.73 -16.59 1.84
C PRO A 174 0.54 -15.86 1.41
N ALA A 175 1.70 -16.26 1.94
CA ALA A 175 2.99 -15.65 1.60
C ALA A 175 2.96 -15.41 0.10
N LEU A 176 3.02 -14.12 -0.29
CA LEU A 176 2.84 -13.72 -1.68
C LEU A 176 3.79 -14.63 -2.45
N LYS A 177 3.24 -15.56 -3.25
CA LYS A 177 4.10 -16.45 -4.02
C LYS A 177 4.77 -15.51 -5.00
N VAL A 178 5.99 -15.09 -4.65
CA VAL A 178 6.87 -14.34 -5.53
C VAL A 178 7.21 -15.31 -6.64
N THR A 179 6.32 -15.43 -7.62
CA THR A 179 6.70 -15.98 -8.91
C THR A 179 7.82 -15.06 -9.36
N GLN A 180 9.02 -15.61 -9.50
CA GLN A 180 10.19 -14.95 -10.10
C GLN A 180 9.91 -14.61 -11.58
N LYS A 181 8.81 -13.90 -11.87
CA LYS A 181 8.68 -13.19 -13.12
C LYS A 181 9.53 -11.95 -12.95
N VAL A 182 10.54 -11.83 -13.82
CA VAL A 182 11.45 -10.69 -13.97
C VAL A 182 10.73 -9.42 -13.52
N ALA A 183 11.23 -8.78 -12.45
CA ALA A 183 10.65 -7.54 -11.99
C ALA A 183 10.70 -6.56 -13.17
N LYS A 184 9.54 -6.23 -13.73
CA LYS A 184 9.44 -5.17 -14.73
C LYS A 184 9.75 -3.85 -14.01
N PRO A 185 10.32 -2.85 -14.70
CA PRO A 185 10.41 -1.52 -14.12
C PRO A 185 9.00 -1.04 -13.68
N PRO A 186 8.91 -0.17 -12.67
CA PRO A 186 7.66 0.47 -12.27
C PRO A 186 6.95 1.05 -13.50
N SER A 187 5.61 1.02 -13.50
CA SER A 187 4.84 1.62 -14.60
C SER A 187 5.19 3.10 -14.74
N ALA A 188 5.00 3.66 -15.94
CA ALA A 188 5.20 5.08 -16.17
C ALA A 188 4.42 5.94 -15.16
N ASP A 189 3.17 5.57 -14.85
CA ASP A 189 2.35 6.27 -13.84
C ASP A 189 2.99 6.27 -12.44
N LEU A 190 3.57 5.14 -12.02
CA LEU A 190 4.24 5.05 -10.72
C LEU A 190 5.55 5.85 -10.71
N LEU A 191 6.29 5.85 -11.83
CA LEU A 191 7.46 6.72 -12.00
C LEU A 191 7.07 8.20 -12.00
N HIS A 192 5.92 8.56 -12.58
CA HIS A 192 5.38 9.92 -12.49
C HIS A 192 5.08 10.31 -11.04
N VAL A 193 4.48 9.42 -10.25
CA VAL A 193 4.27 9.66 -8.80
C VAL A 193 5.61 9.89 -8.09
N TYR A 194 6.66 9.13 -8.40
CA TYR A 194 7.99 9.31 -7.79
C TYR A 194 8.69 10.60 -8.25
N GLY A 195 8.38 11.02 -9.47
CA GLY A 195 8.96 12.18 -10.12
C GLY A 195 8.36 13.53 -9.72
N HIS A 196 7.14 13.55 -9.17
CA HIS A 196 6.52 14.79 -8.72
C HIS A 196 6.93 15.13 -7.29
N GLY A 197 7.50 16.33 -7.10
CA GLY A 197 7.86 16.88 -5.79
C GLY A 197 6.69 17.37 -4.93
N VAL A 198 5.48 16.81 -5.11
CA VAL A 198 4.31 17.22 -4.31
C VAL A 198 4.48 16.66 -2.89
N CYS A 199 4.43 17.55 -1.91
CA CYS A 199 4.45 17.19 -0.49
C CYS A 199 3.08 17.48 0.15
N PHE A 200 2.57 16.51 0.90
CA PHE A 200 1.32 16.62 1.66
C PHE A 200 1.63 16.80 3.14
N SER A 201 1.36 18.00 3.65
CA SER A 201 1.63 18.30 5.06
C SER A 201 0.61 17.66 6.01
N ASN A 202 1.10 17.02 7.07
CA ASN A 202 0.28 16.54 8.18
C ASN A 202 0.04 17.60 9.28
N LYS A 203 0.47 18.84 9.07
CA LYS A 203 0.40 19.94 10.05
C LYS A 203 -0.97 20.09 10.71
N LYS A 204 -2.04 20.09 9.91
CA LYS A 204 -3.42 20.22 10.43
C LYS A 204 -3.79 19.08 11.38
N LEU A 205 -3.37 17.85 11.07
CA LEU A 205 -3.62 16.68 11.91
C LEU A 205 -2.91 16.82 13.26
N LYS A 206 -1.68 17.34 13.26
CA LYS A 206 -0.90 17.61 14.47
C LYS A 206 -1.51 18.73 15.31
N GLU A 207 -1.87 19.85 14.69
CA GLU A 207 -2.37 21.03 15.38
C GLU A 207 -3.76 20.81 15.99
N GLU A 208 -4.67 20.14 15.28
CA GLU A 208 -6.04 19.93 15.75
C GLU A 208 -6.20 18.68 16.61
N LEU A 209 -5.55 17.57 16.25
CA LEU A 209 -5.74 16.30 16.96
C LEU A 209 -4.56 15.92 17.87
N GLY A 210 -3.48 16.69 17.90
CA GLY A 210 -2.28 16.34 18.67
C GLY A 210 -1.60 15.07 18.17
N TYR A 211 -1.69 14.79 16.86
CA TYR A 211 -1.13 13.56 16.29
C TYR A 211 0.40 13.51 16.44
N GLU A 212 0.87 12.42 17.03
CA GLU A 212 2.27 12.01 17.03
C GLU A 212 2.38 10.59 16.44
N PRO A 213 3.40 10.32 15.60
CA PRO A 213 3.64 8.98 15.11
C PRO A 213 3.81 7.99 16.26
N ARG A 214 3.19 6.81 16.15
CA ARG A 214 3.28 5.74 17.15
C ARG A 214 4.70 5.19 17.28
N ALA A 215 5.44 5.16 16.17
CA ALA A 215 6.81 4.70 16.11
C ALA A 215 7.63 5.62 15.20
N SER A 216 8.89 5.80 15.56
CA SER A 216 9.87 6.52 14.75
C SER A 216 10.15 5.80 13.42
N HIS A 217 10.74 6.51 12.46
CA HIS A 217 11.10 5.93 11.16
C HIS A 217 12.07 4.73 11.32
N GLU A 218 13.03 4.82 12.23
CA GLU A 218 14.00 3.75 12.52
C GLU A 218 13.32 2.50 13.08
N GLU A 219 12.40 2.66 14.04
CA GLU A 219 11.63 1.56 14.61
C GLU A 219 10.73 0.89 13.56
N CYS A 220 10.07 1.71 12.72
CA CYS A 220 9.25 1.23 11.60
C CYS A 220 10.09 0.40 10.61
N LEU A 221 11.30 0.86 10.28
CA LEU A 221 12.25 0.12 9.44
C LEU A 221 12.68 -1.19 10.09
N ALA A 222 12.97 -1.18 11.40
CA ALA A 222 13.37 -2.38 12.14
C ALA A 222 12.28 -3.45 12.14
N VAL A 223 11.02 -3.07 12.41
CA VAL A 223 9.86 -3.97 12.35
C VAL A 223 9.66 -4.51 10.93
N THR A 224 9.74 -3.63 9.93
CA THR A 224 9.59 -4.01 8.52
C THR A 224 10.68 -4.99 8.09
N LYS A 225 11.93 -4.77 8.50
CA LYS A 225 13.07 -5.66 8.22
C LYS A 225 12.88 -7.02 8.86
N ALA A 226 12.48 -7.06 10.13
CA ALA A 226 12.24 -8.31 10.85
C ALA A 226 11.14 -9.14 10.16
N TRP A 227 10.04 -8.48 9.78
CA TRP A 227 8.99 -9.10 9.00
C TRP A 227 9.49 -9.61 7.64
N ALA A 228 10.22 -8.79 6.88
CA ALA A 228 10.72 -9.13 5.54
C ALA A 228 11.63 -10.37 5.58
N LYS A 229 12.50 -10.48 6.60
CA LYS A 229 13.31 -11.70 6.87
C LYS A 229 12.42 -12.91 7.14
N SER A 230 11.44 -12.77 8.04
CA SER A 230 10.52 -13.87 8.39
C SER A 230 9.70 -14.37 7.20
N ALA A 231 9.33 -13.46 6.30
CA ALA A 231 8.58 -13.71 5.08
C ALA A 231 9.46 -14.16 3.90
N ARG A 232 10.79 -14.25 4.08
CA ARG A 232 11.78 -14.59 3.04
C ARG A 232 11.77 -13.63 1.85
N HIS A 233 11.46 -12.36 2.12
CA HIS A 233 11.62 -11.29 1.16
C HIS A 233 13.05 -10.77 1.10
N ILE A 234 13.82 -10.87 2.19
CA ILE A 234 15.24 -10.52 2.30
C ILE A 234 16.00 -11.61 3.06
#